data_AF-A0A8E2AKQ7-F1
#
_entry.id   AF-A0A8E2AKQ7-F1
#
_cell.length_a   1.000
_cell.length_b   1.000
_cell.length_c   1.000
_cell.angle_alpha   90.00
_cell.angle_beta   90.00
_cell.angle_gamma   90.00
#
_symmetry.space_group_name_H-M   'P 1'
#
loop_
_entity.id
_entity.type
_entity.pdbx_description
1 polymer ?
#
loop_
_entity_poly.entity_id
_entity_poly.type
_entity_poly.pdbx_seq_one_letter_code
_entity_poly.pdbx_strand_id
1 'polypeptide(L)'
;MKASSSTGMELCIPENITLNPGDHRLVPIGLKMHLPSRTCAQITPRSGLGLKGIVVGAKRLDRSLREELKLLLINNSPNTLMFYKGDCVAQLVIEKAQPTPHSTSF
;
A
#
# COMPACT_ATOMS: atom_id res chain seq x y z
N MET A 1 15.10 1.30 20.16
CA MET A 1 15.04 0.64 18.84
C MET A 1 14.20 -0.61 18.98
N LYS A 2 12.96 -0.63 18.46
CA LYS A 2 12.12 -1.82 18.53
C LYS A 2 12.53 -2.71 17.35
N ALA A 3 13.19 -3.83 17.64
CA ALA A 3 13.30 -4.90 16.66
C ALA A 3 11.88 -5.48 16.49
N SER A 4 11.19 -5.07 15.44
CA SER A 4 9.92 -5.68 15.04
C SER A 4 10.19 -6.51 13.80
N SER A 5 9.75 -7.75 13.84
CA SER A 5 9.69 -8.72 12.74
C SER A 5 8.75 -8.27 11.59
N SER A 6 8.76 -6.99 11.24
CA SER A 6 8.03 -6.44 10.10
C SER A 6 8.87 -6.63 8.86
N THR A 7 8.48 -7.59 8.02
CA THR A 7 9.15 -7.91 6.74
C THR A 7 9.00 -6.81 5.67
N GLY A 8 8.37 -5.68 6.00
CA GLY A 8 8.09 -4.58 5.07
C GLY A 8 8.13 -3.19 5.72
N MET A 9 8.22 -2.17 4.88
CA MET A 9 8.20 -0.76 5.26
C MET A 9 6.75 -0.30 5.48
N GLU A 10 6.46 0.31 6.62
CA GLU A 10 5.13 0.87 6.89
C GLU A 10 4.81 2.07 5.99
N LEU A 11 3.59 2.15 5.48
CA LEU A 11 3.06 3.25 4.70
C LEU A 11 1.99 3.97 5.52
N CYS A 12 2.29 5.22 5.88
CA CYS A 12 1.49 5.99 6.83
C CYS A 12 0.95 7.27 6.19
N ILE A 13 -0.22 7.70 6.66
CA ILE A 13 -0.93 8.85 6.08
C ILE A 13 -0.22 10.15 6.50
N PRO A 14 0.06 11.09 5.56
CA PRO A 14 0.82 12.30 5.88
C PRO A 14 -0.03 13.42 6.50
N GLU A 15 -1.35 13.29 6.46
CA GLU A 15 -2.31 14.31 6.89
C GLU A 15 -3.56 13.69 7.52
N ASN A 16 -4.38 14.49 8.19
CA ASN A 16 -5.65 14.02 8.75
C ASN A 16 -6.66 13.81 7.62
N ILE A 17 -7.35 12.67 7.63
CA ILE A 17 -8.32 12.29 6.62
C ILE A 17 -9.60 11.81 7.32
N THR A 18 -10.74 12.30 6.85
CA THR A 18 -12.06 11.77 7.21
C THR A 18 -12.67 11.17 5.96
N LEU A 19 -13.17 9.93 6.06
CA LEU A 19 -13.90 9.24 5.00
C LEU A 19 -15.31 8.92 5.52
N ASN A 20 -16.33 9.49 4.89
CA ASN A 20 -17.71 9.10 5.17
C ASN A 20 -18.02 7.73 4.54
N PRO A 21 -19.13 7.09 4.90
CA PRO A 21 -19.56 5.86 4.25
C PRO A 21 -19.64 6.01 2.72
N GLY A 22 -18.97 5.13 1.98
CA GLY A 22 -18.89 5.17 0.52
C GLY A 22 -17.81 6.10 -0.06
N ASP A 23 -17.16 6.92 0.76
CA ASP A 23 -16.09 7.80 0.29
C ASP A 23 -14.82 7.01 -0.08
N HIS A 24 -14.07 7.57 -1.02
CA HIS A 24 -12.72 7.14 -1.31
C HIS A 24 -11.77 8.32 -1.44
N ARG A 25 -10.50 8.11 -1.10
CA ARG A 25 -9.47 9.13 -1.24
C ARG A 25 -8.17 8.52 -1.74
N LEU A 26 -7.56 9.18 -2.71
CA LEU A 26 -6.22 8.88 -3.16
C LEU A 26 -5.22 9.67 -2.33
N VAL A 27 -4.47 8.97 -1.48
CA VAL A 27 -3.57 9.54 -0.48
C VAL A 27 -2.14 9.48 -0.97
N PRO A 28 -1.47 10.61 -1.24
CA PRO A 28 -0.03 10.63 -1.52
C PRO A 28 0.76 10.25 -0.25
N ILE A 29 1.75 9.37 -0.36
CA ILE A 29 2.47 8.81 0.80
C ILE A 29 3.83 9.48 1.04
N GLY A 30 4.26 10.39 0.17
CA GLY A 30 5.58 11.02 0.22
C GLY A 30 6.71 10.09 -0.22
N LEU A 31 6.40 8.89 -0.71
CA LEU A 31 7.39 7.88 -1.07
C LEU A 31 7.60 7.81 -2.59
N LYS A 32 8.84 8.07 -3.03
CA LYS A 32 9.32 7.78 -4.39
C LYS A 32 10.44 6.77 -4.28
N MET A 33 10.43 5.76 -5.13
CA MET A 33 11.44 4.70 -5.06
C MET A 33 11.75 4.07 -6.41
N HIS A 34 12.98 3.60 -6.51
CA HIS A 34 13.43 2.74 -7.60
C HIS A 34 13.63 1.33 -7.07
N LEU A 35 13.00 0.35 -7.71
CA LEU A 35 13.12 -1.06 -7.33
C LEU A 35 14.39 -1.67 -7.93
N PRO A 36 15.14 -2.48 -7.17
CA PRO A 36 16.23 -3.29 -7.70
C PRO A 36 15.79 -4.19 -8.84
N SER A 37 16.73 -4.56 -9.72
CA SER A 37 16.44 -5.48 -10.82
C SER A 37 15.90 -6.82 -10.29
N ARG A 38 14.93 -7.39 -11.04
CA ARG A 38 14.27 -8.67 -10.69
C ARG A 38 13.57 -8.66 -9.33
N THR A 39 13.07 -7.50 -8.91
CA THR A 39 12.20 -7.37 -7.73
C THR A 39 10.89 -6.70 -8.08
N CYS A 40 9.87 -6.94 -7.27
CA CYS A 40 8.61 -6.21 -7.28
C CYS A 40 8.32 -5.72 -5.87
N ALA A 41 7.61 -4.61 -5.76
CA ALA A 41 7.03 -4.17 -4.51
C ALA A 41 5.56 -4.60 -4.44
N GLN A 42 5.15 -5.10 -3.28
CA GLN A 42 3.77 -5.41 -2.97
C GLN A 42 3.31 -4.53 -1.83
N ILE A 43 2.17 -3.87 -2.04
CA ILE A 43 1.48 -3.11 -1.00
C ILE A 43 0.45 -4.03 -0.35
N THR A 44 0.61 -4.29 0.94
CA THR A 44 -0.28 -5.15 1.71
C THR A 44 -1.00 -4.32 2.78
N PRO A 45 -2.34 -4.31 2.83
CA PRO A 45 -3.09 -3.59 3.86
C PRO A 45 -2.78 -4.15 5.26
N ARG A 46 -2.86 -3.32 6.30
CA ARG A 46 -2.77 -3.83 7.68
C ARG A 46 -4.01 -4.66 8.03
N SER A 47 -3.81 -5.80 8.69
CA SER A 47 -4.85 -6.80 8.98
C SER A 47 -6.07 -6.25 9.73
N GLY A 48 -5.93 -5.19 10.52
CA GLY A 48 -7.04 -4.57 11.26
C GLY A 48 -7.92 -3.63 10.45
N LEU A 49 -7.52 -3.21 9.24
CA LEU A 49 -8.29 -2.23 8.46
C LEU A 49 -9.50 -2.83 7.76
N GLY A 50 -9.37 -4.04 7.22
CA GLY A 50 -10.49 -4.73 6.57
C GLY A 50 -11.66 -4.97 7.52
N LEU A 51 -11.37 -5.27 8.80
CA LEU A 51 -12.39 -5.44 9.85
C LEU A 51 -13.14 -4.14 10.18
N LYS A 52 -12.53 -2.99 9.90
CA LYS A 52 -13.17 -1.67 10.04
C LYS A 52 -13.92 -1.24 8.78
N GLY A 53 -13.98 -2.09 7.75
CA GLY A 53 -14.58 -1.77 6.45
C GLY A 53 -13.71 -0.89 5.55
N ILE A 54 -12.40 -0.78 5.82
CA ILE A 54 -11.47 -0.05 4.96
C ILE A 54 -10.86 -0.99 3.95
N VAL A 55 -11.04 -0.65 2.68
CA VAL A 55 -10.32 -1.26 1.57
C VAL A 55 -9.16 -0.35 1.19
N VAL A 56 -7.96 -0.91 1.17
CA VAL A 56 -6.77 -0.24 0.62
C VAL A 56 -6.55 -0.82 -0.77
N GLY A 57 -6.52 0.04 -1.79
CA GLY A 57 -6.16 -0.33 -3.15
C GLY A 57 -4.71 -0.82 -3.19
N ALA A 58 -4.56 -2.14 -3.06
CA ALA A 58 -3.27 -2.81 -3.11
C ALA A 58 -2.82 -2.90 -4.56
N LYS A 59 -1.55 -2.56 -4.80
CA LYS A 59 -0.93 -2.67 -6.12
C LYS A 59 0.41 -3.40 -6.01
N ARG A 60 0.63 -4.36 -6.90
CA ARG A 60 1.95 -4.89 -7.19
C ARG A 60 2.64 -3.95 -8.18
N LEU A 61 3.87 -3.57 -7.87
CA LEU A 61 4.67 -2.60 -8.60
C LEU A 61 5.91 -3.31 -9.12
N ASP A 62 5.98 -3.51 -10.44
CA ASP A 62 7.02 -4.33 -11.06
C ASP A 62 8.20 -3.50 -11.60
N ARG A 63 8.08 -2.16 -11.64
CA ARG A 63 9.12 -1.23 -12.12
C ARG A 63 9.04 0.14 -11.45
N SER A 64 10.12 0.90 -11.58
CA SER A 64 10.37 2.25 -11.02
C SER A 64 9.11 3.10 -10.93
N LEU A 65 8.73 3.47 -9.70
CA LEU A 65 7.77 4.54 -9.48
C LEU A 65 8.49 5.87 -9.80
N ARG A 66 8.25 6.42 -10.99
CA ARG A 66 8.72 7.78 -11.33
C ARG A 66 7.92 8.83 -10.57
N GLU A 67 6.64 8.55 -10.39
CA GLU A 67 5.72 9.36 -9.61
C GLU A 67 5.67 8.90 -8.16
N GLU A 68 5.18 9.79 -7.30
CA GLU A 68 4.94 9.50 -5.89
C GLU A 68 3.94 8.34 -5.71
N LEU A 69 4.23 7.46 -4.77
CA LEU A 69 3.31 6.40 -4.38
C LEU A 69 2.05 7.01 -3.75
N LYS A 70 0.89 6.57 -4.25
CA LYS A 70 -0.41 6.93 -3.70
C LYS A 70 -1.18 5.68 -3.28
N LEU A 71 -1.83 5.73 -2.13
CA LEU A 71 -2.75 4.68 -1.67
C LEU A 71 -4.18 5.11 -1.90
N LEU A 72 -4.98 4.26 -2.55
CA LEU A 72 -6.42 4.45 -2.59
C LEU A 72 -7.01 3.87 -1.29
N LEU A 73 -7.68 4.70 -0.51
CA LEU A 73 -8.46 4.26 0.66
C LEU A 73 -9.94 4.38 0.31
N ILE A 74 -10.71 3.34 0.58
CA ILE A 74 -12.15 3.29 0.35
C ILE A 74 -12.84 2.88 1.65
N ASN A 75 -13.82 3.66 2.08
CA ASN A 75 -14.65 3.33 3.24
C ASN A 75 -15.91 2.58 2.78
N ASN A 76 -15.90 1.26 2.95
CA ASN A 76 -17.05 0.39 2.72
C ASN A 76 -17.85 0.10 4.01
N SER A 77 -17.54 0.79 5.12
CA SER A 77 -18.28 0.66 6.36
C SER A 77 -19.49 1.62 6.39
N PRO A 78 -20.50 1.37 7.25
CA PRO A 78 -21.60 2.30 7.45
C PRO A 78 -21.25 3.50 8.36
N ASN A 79 -20.00 3.57 8.85
CA ASN A 79 -19.56 4.58 9.80
C ASN A 79 -18.57 5.55 9.14
N THR A 80 -18.54 6.80 9.61
CA THR A 80 -17.44 7.71 9.27
C THR A 80 -16.16 7.26 9.94
N LEU A 81 -15.07 7.20 9.16
CA LEU A 81 -13.75 6.77 9.62
C LEU A 81 -12.77 7.92 9.54
N MET A 82 -12.00 8.10 10.61
CA MET A 82 -10.99 9.14 10.72
C MET A 82 -9.61 8.49 10.81
N PHE A 83 -8.68 9.02 10.03
CA PHE A 83 -7.26 8.71 10.10
C PHE A 83 -6.51 9.99 10.45
N TYR A 84 -5.50 9.85 11.30
CA TYR A 84 -4.64 10.94 11.70
C TYR A 84 -3.30 10.83 11.00
N LYS A 85 -2.63 11.98 10.87
CA LYS A 85 -1.24 12.02 10.40
C LYS A 85 -0.38 11.04 11.21
N GLY A 86 0.33 10.17 10.50
CA GLY A 86 1.17 9.12 11.09
C GLY A 86 0.49 7.77 11.23
N ASP A 87 -0.82 7.66 11.01
CA ASP A 87 -1.50 6.36 11.01
C ASP A 87 -1.00 5.50 9.85
N CYS A 88 -0.37 4.37 10.18
CA CYS A 88 0.12 3.42 9.19
C CYS A 88 -1.00 2.49 8.75
N VAL A 89 -1.28 2.47 7.44
CA VAL A 89 -2.45 1.79 6.85
C VAL A 89 -2.08 0.62 5.96
N ALA A 90 -0.87 0.60 5.42
CA ALA A 90 -0.36 -0.52 4.64
C ALA A 90 1.11 -0.76 4.97
N GLN A 91 1.64 -1.85 4.44
CA GLN A 91 3.07 -2.12 4.42
C GLN A 91 3.51 -2.44 2.99
N LEU A 92 4.71 -2.00 2.66
CA LEU A 92 5.39 -2.29 1.41
C LEU A 92 6.38 -3.43 1.63
N VAL A 93 6.21 -4.54 0.92
CA VAL A 93 7.11 -5.68 0.94
C VAL A 93 7.81 -5.76 -0.40
N ILE A 94 9.13 -5.91 -0.40
CA ILE A 94 9.90 -6.13 -1.64
C ILE A 94 10.16 -7.62 -1.77
N GLU A 95 9.73 -8.18 -2.91
CA GLU A 95 9.85 -9.60 -3.20
C GLU A 95 10.67 -9.82 -4.46
N LYS A 96 11.32 -10.99 -4.56
CA LYS A 96 11.97 -11.41 -5.80
C LYS A 96 10.89 -11.70 -6.85
N ALA A 97 10.99 -11.04 -7.99
CA ALA A 97 10.15 -11.34 -9.13
C ALA A 97 10.74 -12.56 -9.85
N GLN A 98 9.96 -13.63 -9.98
CA GLN A 98 10.35 -14.71 -10.89
C GLN A 98 10.24 -14.19 -12.33
N PRO A 99 11.24 -14.45 -13.18
CA PRO A 99 11.08 -14.23 -14.60
C PRO A 99 9.93 -15.11 -15.10
N THR A 100 8.95 -14.52 -15.78
CA THR A 100 8.00 -15.31 -16.57
C THR A 100 8.81 -16.12 -17.59
N PRO A 101 8.64 -17.45 -17.67
CA PRO A 101 9.27 -18.20 -18.74
C PRO A 101 8.77 -17.60 -20.06
N HIS A 102 9.69 -17.19 -20.93
CA HIS A 102 9.33 -16.90 -22.30
C HIS A 102 8.63 -18.15 -22.84
N SER A 103 7.37 -18.01 -23.26
CA SER A 103 6.68 -19.02 -24.04
C SER A 103 7.51 -19.24 -25.30
N THR A 104 8.40 -20.23 -25.29
CA THR A 104 8.90 -20.83 -26.51
C THR A 104 7.66 -21.41 -27.19
N SER A 105 7.27 -20.82 -28.32
CA SER A 105 6.20 -21.32 -29.16
C SER A 105 6.41 -22.82 -29.39
N PHE A 106 5.39 -23.63 -29.08
CA PHE A 106 5.28 -24.99 -29.57
C PHE A 106 4.97 -24.97 -31.06
#